data_AF-A0A176FUD2-F1
#
_entry.id   AF-A0A176FUD2-F1
#
_cell.length_a   1.000
_cell.length_b   1.000
_cell.length_c   1.000
_cell.angle_alpha   90.00
_cell.angle_beta   90.00
_cell.angle_gamma   90.00
#
_symmetry.space_group_name_H-M   'P 1'
#
loop_
_entity.id
_entity.type
_entity.pdbx_description
1 polymer ?
#
loop_
_entity_poly.entity_id
_entity_poly.type
_entity_poly.pdbx_seq_one_letter_code
_entity_poly.pdbx_strand_id
1 'polypeptide(L)'
;MLFLTAPQARAADRANLEAFLEVTGFDVALESIKQSASDAPEMLGMSPNDFGHDWSRVTKQVFDTDTMHDMAIEILSETLSDDLLAHAAGFYASPLGQKLVKLENASHMAEDSAAQRAEGAELLAEARAAGNGRAEMFERMADAIDTEDQSVRAVQEIMVRFLMAASYAGVLDYEIDEGSLRAVIRNQEDEMRDDMSEAGLANAAYTYRDLSLEEIETYTEALEAPEMQEVYELMNAIQYEIMANRFEVLAARMAEMHPGEEL
;
A
#
# COMPACT_ATOMS: atom_id res chain seq x y z
N MET A 1 14.56 -45.79 0.80
CA MET A 1 13.33 -45.12 1.28
C MET A 1 13.42 -43.68 0.85
N LEU A 2 12.72 -43.32 -0.24
CA LEU A 2 12.63 -41.95 -0.73
C LEU A 2 11.59 -41.23 0.15
N PHE A 3 12.01 -40.25 0.95
CA PHE A 3 11.09 -39.42 1.72
C PHE A 3 10.44 -38.40 0.78
N LEU A 4 9.16 -38.59 0.49
CA LEU A 4 8.26 -37.56 -0.03
C LEU A 4 7.73 -36.76 1.17
N THR A 5 8.48 -35.75 1.64
CA THR A 5 8.06 -34.85 2.74
C THR A 5 7.88 -33.39 2.29
N ALA A 6 8.14 -33.07 1.02
CA ALA A 6 8.07 -31.70 0.50
C ALA A 6 6.68 -31.02 0.45
N PRO A 7 5.54 -31.72 0.19
CA PRO A 7 4.27 -31.02 -0.01
C PRO A 7 3.62 -30.54 1.31
N GLN A 8 3.90 -31.21 2.44
CA GLN A 8 3.36 -30.80 3.75
C GLN A 8 4.09 -29.59 4.33
N ALA A 9 5.41 -29.49 4.13
CA ALA A 9 6.19 -28.33 4.57
C ALA A 9 5.72 -27.07 3.84
N ARG A 10 5.67 -27.10 2.50
CA ARG A 10 5.18 -25.97 1.69
C ARG A 10 3.75 -25.52 2.02
N ALA A 11 2.86 -26.46 2.35
CA ALA A 11 1.49 -26.11 2.73
C ALA A 11 1.42 -25.45 4.12
N ALA A 12 2.28 -25.86 5.06
CA ALA A 12 2.40 -25.22 6.36
C ALA A 12 3.04 -23.83 6.25
N ASP A 13 4.07 -23.67 5.42
CA ASP A 13 4.74 -22.40 5.16
C ASP A 13 3.75 -21.39 4.56
N ARG A 14 2.95 -21.81 3.57
CA ARG A 14 1.90 -20.97 2.99
C ARG A 14 0.84 -20.57 4.01
N ALA A 15 0.35 -21.52 4.83
CA ALA A 15 -0.66 -21.20 5.84
C ALA A 15 -0.15 -20.20 6.90
N ASN A 16 1.14 -20.25 7.24
CA ASN A 16 1.76 -19.29 8.14
C ASN A 16 1.86 -17.90 7.50
N LEU A 17 2.21 -17.82 6.21
CA LEU A 17 2.23 -16.56 5.46
C LEU A 17 0.82 -15.97 5.30
N GLU A 18 -0.19 -16.78 5.01
CA GLU A 18 -1.59 -16.34 4.94
C GLU A 18 -2.03 -15.72 6.28
N ALA A 19 -1.78 -16.42 7.40
CA ALA A 19 -2.10 -15.88 8.72
C ALA A 19 -1.31 -14.60 9.03
N PHE A 20 -0.08 -14.49 8.54
CA PHE A 20 0.76 -13.32 8.71
C PHE A 20 0.26 -12.10 7.93
N LEU A 21 -0.16 -12.29 6.68
CA LEU A 21 -0.74 -11.22 5.86
C LEU A 21 -2.04 -10.69 6.48
N GLU A 22 -2.88 -11.58 7.02
CA GLU A 22 -4.13 -11.20 7.69
C GLU A 22 -3.86 -10.31 8.92
N VAL A 23 -2.89 -10.69 9.77
CA VAL A 23 -2.61 -9.93 11.00
C VAL A 23 -1.77 -8.68 10.80
N THR A 24 -1.05 -8.56 9.68
CA THR A 24 -0.32 -7.32 9.34
C THR A 24 -1.19 -6.33 8.57
N GLY A 25 -2.44 -6.70 8.25
CA GLY A 25 -3.35 -5.85 7.47
C GLY A 25 -2.95 -5.73 6.01
N PHE A 26 -2.18 -6.67 5.46
CA PHE A 26 -1.73 -6.58 4.06
C PHE A 26 -2.89 -6.67 3.06
N ASP A 27 -3.94 -7.42 3.38
CA ASP A 27 -5.16 -7.49 2.56
C ASP A 27 -5.80 -6.12 2.35
N VAL A 28 -5.70 -5.25 3.35
CA VAL A 28 -6.14 -3.87 3.24
C VAL A 28 -5.30 -3.12 2.22
N ALA A 29 -3.97 -3.25 2.29
CA ALA A 29 -3.08 -2.59 1.35
C ALA A 29 -3.43 -2.97 -0.10
N LEU A 30 -3.83 -4.23 -0.34
CA LEU A 30 -4.32 -4.70 -1.64
C LEU A 30 -5.65 -4.06 -2.06
N GLU A 31 -6.60 -3.88 -1.14
CA GLU A 31 -7.85 -3.18 -1.45
C GLU A 31 -7.60 -1.69 -1.76
N SER A 32 -6.65 -1.04 -1.06
CA SER A 32 -6.22 0.32 -1.36
C SER A 32 -5.61 0.44 -2.76
N ILE A 33 -4.80 -0.54 -3.19
CA ILE A 33 -4.28 -0.60 -4.58
C ILE A 33 -5.45 -0.67 -5.56
N LYS A 34 -6.44 -1.54 -5.32
CA LYS A 34 -7.63 -1.65 -6.17
C LYS A 34 -8.44 -0.36 -6.22
N GLN A 35 -8.56 0.36 -5.10
CA GLN A 35 -9.23 1.66 -5.07
C GLN A 35 -8.46 2.69 -5.91
N SER A 36 -7.13 2.73 -5.81
CA SER A 36 -6.29 3.66 -6.59
C SER A 36 -6.46 3.53 -8.11
N ALA A 37 -6.93 2.37 -8.58
CA ALA A 37 -7.20 2.13 -9.99
C ALA A 37 -8.28 3.07 -10.57
N SER A 38 -9.21 3.60 -9.75
CA SER A 38 -10.25 4.51 -10.25
C SER A 38 -9.68 5.80 -10.83
N ASP A 39 -8.53 6.22 -10.32
CA ASP A 39 -7.95 7.54 -10.58
C ASP A 39 -6.84 7.47 -11.65
N ALA A 40 -6.48 6.26 -12.10
CA ALA A 40 -5.45 6.03 -13.10
C ALA A 40 -5.65 6.81 -14.43
N PRO A 41 -6.88 7.00 -14.97
CA PRO A 41 -7.09 7.84 -16.14
C PRO A 41 -6.69 9.30 -15.94
N GLU A 42 -6.83 9.83 -14.73
CA GLU A 42 -6.52 11.23 -14.43
C GLU A 42 -5.03 11.51 -14.60
N MET A 43 -4.17 10.52 -14.31
CA MET A 43 -2.72 10.61 -14.55
C MET A 43 -2.38 10.80 -16.04
N LEU A 44 -3.26 10.36 -16.94
CA LEU A 44 -3.14 10.54 -18.39
C LEU A 44 -3.89 11.78 -18.89
N GLY A 45 -4.51 12.57 -17.99
CA GLY A 45 -5.39 13.68 -18.36
C GLY A 45 -6.72 13.23 -18.96
N MET A 46 -7.15 12.01 -18.67
CA MET A 46 -8.36 11.37 -19.19
C MET A 46 -9.38 11.14 -18.07
N SER A 47 -10.59 10.73 -18.44
CA SER A 47 -11.64 10.31 -17.53
C SER A 47 -11.93 8.82 -17.68
N PRO A 48 -12.36 8.11 -16.62
CA PRO A 48 -12.95 6.77 -16.73
C PRO A 48 -13.98 6.63 -17.85
N ASN A 49 -14.74 7.70 -18.14
CA ASN A 49 -15.77 7.72 -19.18
C ASN A 49 -15.21 7.56 -20.60
N ASP A 50 -13.94 7.93 -20.84
CA ASP A 50 -13.30 7.82 -22.14
C ASP A 50 -13.09 6.35 -22.56
N PHE A 51 -13.08 5.44 -21.58
CA PHE A 51 -12.95 3.99 -21.76
C PHE A 51 -14.29 3.24 -21.70
N GLY A 52 -15.40 3.97 -21.52
CA GLY A 52 -16.76 3.44 -21.52
C GLY A 52 -17.01 2.33 -20.50
N HIS A 53 -17.91 1.39 -20.83
CA HIS A 53 -18.28 0.28 -19.95
C HIS A 53 -17.16 -0.73 -19.71
N ASP A 54 -16.14 -0.74 -20.56
CA ASP A 54 -15.00 -1.64 -20.40
C ASP A 54 -14.14 -1.26 -19.19
N TRP A 55 -14.12 0.02 -18.81
CA TRP A 55 -13.33 0.52 -17.68
C TRP A 55 -13.56 -0.29 -16.40
N SER A 56 -14.79 -0.29 -15.89
CA SER A 56 -15.13 -0.97 -14.63
C SER A 56 -14.88 -2.47 -14.68
N ARG A 57 -15.11 -3.10 -15.85
CA ARG A 57 -14.89 -4.53 -16.03
C ARG A 57 -13.39 -4.85 -16.01
N VAL A 58 -12.58 -4.08 -16.72
CA VAL A 58 -11.13 -4.35 -16.84
C VAL A 58 -10.41 -4.00 -15.56
N THR A 59 -10.68 -2.85 -14.93
CA THR A 59 -10.04 -2.49 -13.65
C THR A 59 -10.33 -3.55 -12.59
N LYS A 60 -11.57 -4.05 -12.49
CA LYS A 60 -11.90 -5.16 -11.58
C LYS A 60 -11.10 -6.45 -11.88
N GLN A 61 -10.81 -6.74 -13.15
CA GLN A 61 -10.03 -7.92 -13.53
C GLN A 61 -8.54 -7.75 -13.28
N VAL A 62 -8.00 -6.56 -13.53
CA VAL A 62 -6.58 -6.27 -13.37
C VAL A 62 -6.22 -6.21 -11.89
N PHE A 63 -7.04 -5.55 -11.09
CA PHE A 63 -6.85 -5.35 -9.65
C PHE A 63 -7.64 -6.37 -8.82
N ASP A 64 -7.74 -7.60 -9.31
CA ASP A 64 -8.33 -8.70 -8.56
C ASP A 64 -7.49 -8.99 -7.30
N THR A 65 -8.11 -8.88 -6.13
CA THR A 65 -7.42 -8.97 -4.84
C THR A 65 -6.87 -10.36 -4.57
N ASP A 66 -7.57 -11.42 -5.01
CA ASP A 66 -7.09 -12.80 -4.86
C ASP A 66 -5.81 -13.01 -5.68
N THR A 67 -5.77 -12.47 -6.90
CA THR A 67 -4.58 -12.49 -7.75
C THR A 67 -3.41 -11.72 -7.10
N MET A 68 -3.66 -10.52 -6.59
CA MET A 68 -2.62 -9.72 -5.92
C MET A 68 -2.12 -10.41 -4.64
N HIS A 69 -3.00 -11.04 -3.89
CA HIS A 69 -2.67 -11.80 -2.69
C HIS A 69 -1.79 -13.01 -3.03
N ASP A 70 -2.14 -13.77 -4.09
CA ASP A 70 -1.32 -14.89 -4.55
C ASP A 70 0.10 -14.45 -4.97
N MET A 71 0.22 -13.29 -5.63
CA MET A 71 1.53 -12.69 -5.94
C MET A 71 2.32 -12.37 -4.67
N ALA A 72 1.67 -11.79 -3.66
CA ALA A 72 2.32 -11.47 -2.39
C ALA A 72 2.82 -12.72 -1.67
N ILE A 73 2.02 -13.78 -1.62
CA ILE A 73 2.43 -15.08 -1.04
C ILE A 73 3.61 -15.68 -1.80
N GLU A 74 3.61 -15.62 -3.13
CA GLU A 74 4.72 -16.11 -3.94
C GLU A 74 6.02 -15.37 -3.60
N ILE A 75 5.99 -14.03 -3.59
CA ILE A 75 7.19 -13.22 -3.30
C ILE A 75 7.64 -13.41 -1.84
N LEU A 76 6.72 -13.35 -0.87
CA LEU A 76 7.05 -13.53 0.55
C LEU A 76 7.66 -14.89 0.85
N SER A 77 7.22 -15.94 0.15
CA SER A 77 7.77 -17.28 0.34
C SER A 77 9.25 -17.40 -0.05
N GLU A 78 9.77 -16.45 -0.82
CA GLU A 78 11.16 -16.38 -1.24
C GLU A 78 11.99 -15.36 -0.44
N THR A 79 11.35 -14.35 0.15
CA THR A 79 12.03 -13.19 0.75
C THR A 79 11.91 -13.08 2.26
N LEU A 80 10.79 -13.51 2.87
CA LEU A 80 10.58 -13.41 4.30
C LEU A 80 11.20 -14.60 5.02
N SER A 81 12.16 -14.34 5.91
CA SER A 81 12.77 -15.39 6.71
C SER A 81 11.87 -15.84 7.86
N ASP A 82 12.04 -17.09 8.29
CA ASP A 82 11.31 -17.65 9.44
C ASP A 82 11.51 -16.83 10.73
N ASP A 83 12.70 -16.23 10.92
CA ASP A 83 13.02 -15.44 12.10
C ASP A 83 12.26 -14.09 12.11
N LEU A 84 12.21 -13.41 10.97
CA LEU A 84 11.45 -12.16 10.81
C LEU A 84 9.94 -12.41 10.96
N LEU A 85 9.45 -13.47 10.33
CA LEU A 85 8.06 -13.92 10.46
C LEU A 85 7.70 -14.21 11.91
N ALA A 86 8.54 -14.96 12.63
CA ALA A 86 8.31 -15.30 14.04
C ALA A 86 8.34 -14.06 14.95
N HIS A 87 9.25 -13.11 14.68
CA HIS A 87 9.34 -11.86 15.42
C HIS A 87 8.04 -11.05 15.29
N ALA A 88 7.61 -10.76 14.06
CA ALA A 88 6.43 -9.97 13.80
C ALA A 88 5.15 -10.67 14.28
N ALA A 89 4.99 -11.96 13.99
CA ALA A 89 3.86 -12.75 14.47
C ALA A 89 3.80 -12.78 16.01
N GLY A 90 4.94 -12.79 16.69
CA GLY A 90 5.03 -12.68 18.15
C GLY A 90 4.44 -11.38 18.69
N PHE A 91 4.75 -10.24 18.06
CA PHE A 91 4.16 -8.94 18.43
C PHE A 91 2.66 -8.91 18.17
N TYR A 92 2.22 -9.31 16.97
CA TYR A 92 0.79 -9.29 16.61
C TYR A 92 -0.06 -10.28 17.41
N ALA A 93 0.52 -11.35 17.96
CA ALA A 93 -0.14 -12.25 18.90
C ALA A 93 -0.34 -11.66 20.30
N SER A 94 0.31 -10.54 20.64
CA SER A 94 0.16 -9.88 21.93
C SER A 94 -1.24 -9.24 22.09
N PRO A 95 -1.67 -8.91 23.33
CA PRO A 95 -2.93 -8.19 23.53
C PRO A 95 -3.01 -6.85 22.81
N LEU A 96 -1.89 -6.12 22.71
CA LEU A 96 -1.81 -4.86 21.98
C LEU A 96 -1.87 -5.10 20.47
N GLY A 97 -1.09 -6.05 19.95
CA GLY A 97 -1.12 -6.45 18.54
C GLY A 97 -2.53 -6.80 18.07
N GLN A 98 -3.24 -7.65 18.81
CA GLN A 98 -4.63 -8.01 18.51
C GLN A 98 -5.62 -6.83 18.61
N LYS A 99 -5.28 -5.79 19.38
CA LYS A 99 -6.07 -4.55 19.45
C LYS A 99 -5.80 -3.68 18.22
N LEU A 100 -4.54 -3.55 17.79
CA LEU A 100 -4.13 -2.82 16.59
C LEU A 100 -4.81 -3.38 15.34
N VAL A 101 -4.76 -4.70 15.13
CA VAL A 101 -5.42 -5.37 13.99
C VAL A 101 -6.91 -5.03 13.90
N LYS A 102 -7.60 -4.91 15.04
CA LYS A 102 -9.03 -4.53 15.06
C LYS A 102 -9.24 -3.06 14.71
N LEU A 103 -8.36 -2.19 15.17
CA LEU A 103 -8.43 -0.75 14.88
C LEU A 103 -8.16 -0.49 13.40
N GLU A 104 -7.11 -1.09 12.85
CA GLU A 104 -6.73 -0.98 11.44
C GLU A 104 -7.83 -1.54 10.53
N ASN A 105 -8.31 -2.78 10.78
CA ASN A 105 -9.43 -3.30 9.99
C ASN A 105 -10.69 -2.43 10.09
N ALA A 106 -10.97 -1.82 11.24
CA ALA A 106 -12.11 -0.92 11.40
C ALA A 106 -11.92 0.42 10.67
N SER A 107 -10.72 1.01 10.70
CA SER A 107 -10.42 2.26 9.99
C SER A 107 -10.46 2.08 8.48
N HIS A 108 -10.15 0.88 7.98
CA HIS A 108 -10.20 0.55 6.56
C HIS A 108 -11.59 0.14 6.05
N MET A 109 -12.43 -0.45 6.91
CA MET A 109 -13.84 -0.73 6.56
C MET A 109 -14.74 0.51 6.62
N ALA A 110 -14.31 1.55 7.32
CA ALA A 110 -14.92 2.86 7.17
C ALA A 110 -14.62 3.36 5.73
N GLU A 111 -15.65 3.82 5.02
CA GLU A 111 -15.42 4.45 3.70
C GLU A 111 -14.36 5.54 3.88
N ASP A 112 -13.25 5.46 3.12
CA ASP A 112 -12.20 6.49 3.04
C ASP A 112 -12.82 7.78 2.48
N SER A 113 -13.54 8.43 3.37
CA SER A 113 -14.43 9.53 3.10
C SER A 113 -13.69 10.82 3.44
N ALA A 114 -14.06 11.89 2.75
CA ALA A 114 -13.56 13.21 3.08
C ALA A 114 -13.79 13.57 4.57
N ALA A 115 -14.83 12.99 5.19
CA ALA A 115 -15.11 13.15 6.61
C ALA A 115 -14.05 12.49 7.50
N GLN A 116 -13.66 11.24 7.20
CA GLN A 116 -12.62 10.53 7.96
C GLN A 116 -11.26 11.23 7.85
N ARG A 117 -10.87 11.68 6.65
CA ARG A 117 -9.61 12.43 6.47
C ARG A 117 -9.62 13.74 7.24
N ALA A 118 -10.74 14.45 7.24
CA ALA A 118 -10.90 15.69 8.01
C ALA A 118 -10.80 15.43 9.52
N GLU A 119 -11.42 14.36 10.02
CA GLU A 119 -11.34 13.97 11.43
C GLU A 119 -9.90 13.59 11.83
N GLY A 120 -9.19 12.82 10.99
CA GLY A 120 -7.78 12.49 11.21
C GLY A 120 -6.88 13.72 11.28
N ALA A 121 -7.09 14.70 10.40
CA ALA A 121 -6.35 15.96 10.39
C ALA A 121 -6.64 16.81 11.65
N GLU A 122 -7.90 16.84 12.12
CA GLU A 122 -8.26 17.51 13.37
C GLU A 122 -7.59 16.84 14.57
N LEU A 123 -7.65 15.51 14.66
CA LEU A 123 -7.01 14.72 15.73
C LEU A 123 -5.48 14.91 15.75
N LEU A 124 -4.83 14.99 14.59
CA LEU A 124 -3.40 15.27 14.49
C LEU A 124 -3.07 16.69 14.98
N ALA A 125 -3.87 17.69 14.59
CA ALA A 125 -3.71 19.06 15.05
C ALA A 125 -3.90 19.17 16.57
N GLU A 126 -4.89 18.47 17.13
CA GLU A 126 -5.11 18.37 18.57
C GLU A 126 -3.92 17.71 19.29
N ALA A 127 -3.38 16.62 18.74
CA ALA A 127 -2.21 15.93 19.29
C ALA A 127 -0.98 16.85 19.34
N ARG A 128 -0.71 17.58 18.26
CA ARG A 128 0.36 18.59 18.19
C ARG A 128 0.14 19.73 19.20
N ALA A 129 -1.09 20.23 19.32
CA ALA A 129 -1.43 21.30 20.25
C ALA A 129 -1.34 20.87 21.73
N ALA A 130 -1.65 19.60 22.02
CA ALA A 130 -1.55 19.03 23.36
C ALA A 130 -0.09 18.93 23.85
N GLY A 131 0.88 18.77 22.94
CA GLY A 131 2.31 18.75 23.25
C GLY A 131 2.70 17.65 24.26
N ASN A 132 2.01 16.52 24.23
CA ASN A 132 2.19 15.41 25.16
C ASN A 132 2.99 14.23 24.58
N GLY A 133 3.59 14.38 23.40
CA GLY A 133 4.37 13.35 22.72
C GLY A 133 3.59 12.52 21.69
N ARG A 134 2.26 12.62 21.62
CA ARG A 134 1.46 11.74 20.75
C ARG A 134 1.73 11.96 19.26
N ALA A 135 1.89 13.21 18.82
CA ALA A 135 2.19 13.51 17.43
C ALA A 135 3.60 13.05 17.07
N GLU A 136 4.55 13.24 17.97
CA GLU A 136 5.95 12.81 17.82
C GLU A 136 6.06 11.28 17.75
N MET A 137 5.21 10.53 18.46
CA MET A 137 5.13 9.08 18.32
C MET A 137 4.65 8.69 16.91
N PHE A 138 3.65 9.38 16.35
CA PHE A 138 3.19 9.09 14.97
C PHE A 138 4.27 9.39 13.93
N GLU A 139 5.05 10.46 14.12
CA GLU A 139 6.22 10.77 13.28
C GLU A 139 7.26 9.65 13.34
N ARG A 140 7.62 9.20 14.55
CA ARG A 140 8.53 8.05 14.74
C ARG A 140 8.00 6.76 14.11
N MET A 141 6.70 6.49 14.22
CA MET A 141 6.07 5.34 13.58
C MET A 141 6.18 5.41 12.06
N ALA A 142 5.93 6.58 11.46
CA ALA A 142 6.06 6.77 10.03
C ALA A 142 7.51 6.55 9.57
N ASP A 143 8.49 7.12 10.27
CA ASP A 143 9.92 6.92 9.98
C ASP A 143 10.36 5.46 10.12
N ALA A 144 9.77 4.71 11.06
CA ALA A 144 10.09 3.31 11.27
C ALA A 144 9.49 2.39 10.20
N ILE A 145 8.33 2.76 9.64
CA ILE A 145 7.64 2.00 8.60
C ILE A 145 8.20 2.32 7.21
N ASP A 146 8.53 3.59 6.93
CA ASP A 146 9.03 4.06 5.64
C ASP A 146 10.40 4.71 5.77
N THR A 147 11.43 3.88 5.93
CA THR A 147 12.81 4.33 6.07
C THR A 147 13.34 4.97 4.78
N GLU A 148 13.98 6.13 4.87
CA GLU A 148 14.57 6.85 3.73
C GLU A 148 13.56 7.23 2.61
N ASP A 149 12.29 7.42 2.92
CA ASP A 149 11.26 7.81 1.94
C ASP A 149 11.15 6.85 0.75
N GLN A 150 11.12 5.55 1.03
CA GLN A 150 10.94 4.53 0.00
C GLN A 150 9.56 4.66 -0.64
N SER A 151 8.54 5.06 0.12
CA SER A 151 7.18 5.27 -0.39
C SER A 151 7.13 6.32 -1.50
N VAL A 152 7.74 7.48 -1.29
CA VAL A 152 7.82 8.58 -2.27
C VAL A 152 8.50 8.06 -3.54
N ARG A 153 9.65 7.42 -3.41
CA ARG A 153 10.41 6.88 -4.56
C ARG A 153 9.62 5.80 -5.31
N ALA A 154 8.91 4.93 -4.59
CA ALA A 154 8.11 3.87 -5.17
C ALA A 154 6.91 4.43 -5.94
N VAL A 155 6.18 5.39 -5.37
CA VAL A 155 5.07 6.07 -6.05
C VAL A 155 5.56 6.73 -7.34
N GLN A 156 6.68 7.47 -7.30
CA GLN A 156 7.26 8.07 -8.52
C GLN A 156 7.57 7.02 -9.58
N GLU A 157 8.16 5.89 -9.20
CA GLU A 157 8.52 4.83 -10.14
C GLU A 157 7.28 4.13 -10.71
N ILE A 158 6.24 3.88 -9.90
CA ILE A 158 4.94 3.37 -10.35
C ILE A 158 4.32 4.33 -11.38
N MET A 159 4.33 5.64 -11.10
CA MET A 159 3.83 6.65 -12.03
C MET A 159 4.59 6.63 -13.36
N VAL A 160 5.93 6.57 -13.31
CA VAL A 160 6.75 6.50 -14.53
C VAL A 160 6.43 5.24 -15.33
N ARG A 161 6.42 4.06 -14.69
CA ARG A 161 6.14 2.78 -15.35
C ARG A 161 4.76 2.79 -15.99
N PHE A 162 3.74 3.25 -15.28
CA PHE A 162 2.38 3.36 -15.80
C PHE A 162 2.30 4.27 -17.03
N LEU A 163 2.80 5.50 -16.92
CA LEU A 163 2.72 6.49 -17.99
C LEU A 163 3.51 6.06 -19.24
N MET A 164 4.69 5.48 -19.05
CA MET A 164 5.49 4.93 -20.15
C MET A 164 4.80 3.73 -20.78
N ALA A 165 4.25 2.80 -19.99
CA ALA A 165 3.50 1.66 -20.52
C ALA A 165 2.26 2.10 -21.30
N ALA A 166 1.51 3.09 -20.81
CA ALA A 166 0.33 3.62 -21.48
C ALA A 166 0.70 4.31 -22.80
N SER A 167 1.80 5.07 -22.81
CA SER A 167 2.33 5.69 -24.01
C SER A 167 2.75 4.64 -25.05
N TYR A 168 3.49 3.60 -24.66
CA TYR A 168 3.89 2.53 -25.57
C TYR A 168 2.73 1.65 -26.05
N ALA A 169 1.71 1.47 -25.23
CA ALA A 169 0.49 0.77 -25.61
C ALA A 169 -0.36 1.58 -26.61
N GLY A 170 -0.06 2.86 -26.83
CA GLY A 170 -0.81 3.72 -27.74
C GLY A 170 -2.10 4.26 -27.14
N VAL A 171 -2.19 4.33 -25.81
CA VAL A 171 -3.32 4.98 -25.12
C VAL A 171 -3.31 6.48 -25.40
N LEU A 172 -2.11 7.07 -25.54
CA LEU A 172 -1.91 8.48 -25.89
C LEU A 172 -1.61 8.64 -27.37
N ASP A 173 -2.07 9.74 -27.97
CA ASP A 173 -1.75 10.13 -29.35
C ASP A 173 -0.29 10.58 -29.55
N TYR A 174 0.52 10.58 -28.48
CA TYR A 174 1.92 11.00 -28.49
C TYR A 174 2.78 10.10 -27.61
N GLU A 175 4.08 10.06 -27.92
CA GLU A 175 5.07 9.38 -27.10
C GLU A 175 5.54 10.27 -25.95
N ILE A 176 5.61 9.71 -24.75
CA ILE A 176 6.19 10.38 -23.59
C ILE A 176 7.71 10.19 -23.60
N ASP A 177 8.46 11.28 -23.45
CA ASP A 177 9.89 11.23 -23.18
C ASP A 177 10.14 10.95 -21.70
N GLU A 178 10.75 9.80 -21.39
CA GLU A 178 11.00 9.37 -20.01
C GLU A 178 11.85 10.37 -19.23
N GLY A 179 12.87 10.97 -19.87
CA GLY A 179 13.77 11.93 -19.23
C GLY A 179 13.03 13.18 -18.75
N SER A 180 12.16 13.71 -19.60
CA SER A 180 11.28 14.84 -19.31
C SER A 180 10.23 14.49 -18.26
N LEU A 181 9.61 13.31 -18.35
CA LEU A 181 8.65 12.84 -17.34
C LEU A 181 9.29 12.76 -15.95
N ARG A 182 10.45 12.09 -15.84
CA ARG A 182 11.19 12.01 -14.58
C ARG A 182 11.62 13.38 -14.06
N ALA A 183 11.91 14.34 -14.94
CA ALA A 183 12.22 15.70 -14.52
C ALA A 183 11.01 16.43 -13.94
N VAL A 184 9.82 16.26 -14.52
CA VAL A 184 8.56 16.82 -14.00
C VAL A 184 8.24 16.24 -12.63
N ILE A 185 8.33 14.91 -12.49
CA ILE A 185 8.04 14.21 -11.23
C ILE A 185 9.01 14.66 -10.12
N ARG A 186 10.32 14.74 -10.41
CA ARG A 186 11.31 15.23 -9.44
C ARG A 186 11.05 16.66 -8.97
N ASN A 187 10.49 17.52 -9.82
CA ASN A 187 10.17 18.90 -9.42
C ASN A 187 8.99 18.99 -8.44
N GLN A 188 8.21 17.91 -8.28
CA GLN A 188 7.07 17.82 -7.37
C GLN A 188 7.37 16.93 -6.16
N GLU A 189 8.59 16.41 -6.03
CA GLU A 189 8.96 15.44 -5.00
C GLU A 189 8.77 15.98 -3.58
N ASP A 190 9.17 17.22 -3.31
CA ASP A 190 9.06 17.83 -1.99
C ASP A 190 7.58 18.01 -1.58
N GLU A 191 6.73 18.50 -2.49
CA GLU A 191 5.29 18.66 -2.25
C GLU A 191 4.63 17.30 -2.02
N MET A 192 4.97 16.30 -2.84
CA MET A 192 4.46 14.95 -2.68
C MET A 192 4.87 14.31 -1.35
N ARG A 193 6.13 14.53 -0.93
CA ARG A 193 6.62 14.07 0.37
C ARG A 193 5.84 14.69 1.53
N ASP A 194 5.65 16.00 1.50
CA ASP A 194 4.91 16.71 2.55
C ASP A 194 3.46 16.25 2.63
N ASP A 195 2.78 16.12 1.48
CA ASP A 195 1.40 15.67 1.39
C ASP A 195 1.23 14.23 1.89
N MET A 196 2.12 13.32 1.47
CA MET A 196 2.10 11.93 1.91
C MET A 196 2.38 11.79 3.41
N SER A 197 3.35 12.56 3.92
CA SER A 197 3.68 12.57 5.35
C SER A 197 2.48 13.04 6.18
N GLU A 198 1.89 14.20 5.84
CA GLU A 198 0.76 14.74 6.60
C GLU A 198 -0.46 13.82 6.51
N ALA A 199 -0.75 13.23 5.34
CA ALA A 199 -1.82 12.26 5.18
C ALA A 199 -1.60 10.99 6.01
N GLY A 200 -0.37 10.47 6.04
CA GLY A 200 0.01 9.31 6.85
C GLY A 200 -0.17 9.56 8.35
N LEU A 201 0.29 10.72 8.83
CA LEU A 201 0.14 11.13 10.23
C LEU A 201 -1.33 11.33 10.63
N ALA A 202 -2.13 11.96 9.75
CA ALA A 202 -3.56 12.14 9.98
C ALA A 202 -4.30 10.79 10.03
N ASN A 203 -3.93 9.85 9.14
CA ASN A 203 -4.47 8.50 9.15
C ASN A 203 -4.09 7.73 10.41
N ALA A 204 -2.85 7.85 10.89
CA ALA A 204 -2.41 7.26 12.16
C ALA A 204 -3.18 7.86 13.35
N ALA A 205 -3.36 9.18 13.38
CA ALA A 205 -4.13 9.87 14.40
C ALA A 205 -5.59 9.37 14.46
N TYR A 206 -6.21 9.18 13.30
CA TYR A 206 -7.56 8.60 13.21
C TYR A 206 -7.59 7.14 13.68
N THR A 207 -6.73 6.30 13.11
CA THR A 207 -6.73 4.85 13.34
C THR A 207 -6.46 4.51 14.80
N TYR A 208 -5.51 5.21 15.43
CA TYR A 208 -5.09 4.94 16.81
C TYR A 208 -5.74 5.86 17.84
N ARG A 209 -6.79 6.61 17.49
CA ARG A 209 -7.45 7.61 18.38
C ARG A 209 -7.84 7.06 19.76
N ASP A 210 -8.24 5.79 19.82
CA ASP A 210 -8.70 5.13 21.05
C ASP A 210 -7.56 4.46 21.88
N LEU A 211 -6.31 4.59 21.43
CA LEU A 211 -5.14 4.11 22.18
C LEU A 211 -4.68 5.15 23.21
N SER A 212 -4.23 4.63 24.36
CA SER A 212 -3.51 5.43 25.35
C SER A 212 -2.10 5.79 24.87
N LEU A 213 -1.48 6.81 25.48
CA LEU A 213 -0.10 7.20 25.16
C LEU A 213 0.89 6.05 25.38
N GLU A 214 0.70 5.24 26.42
CA GLU A 214 1.54 4.08 26.71
C GLU A 214 1.41 2.98 25.64
N GLU A 215 0.19 2.74 25.16
CA GLU A 215 -0.04 1.77 24.07
C GLU A 215 0.56 2.26 22.74
N ILE A 216 0.48 3.56 22.44
CA ILE A 216 1.11 4.12 21.24
C ILE A 216 2.62 4.02 21.36
N GLU A 217 3.22 4.43 22.47
CA GLU A 217 4.67 4.32 22.68
C GLU A 217 5.15 2.87 22.55
N THR A 218 4.42 1.92 23.15
CA THR A 218 4.75 0.48 23.04
C THR A 218 4.73 0.01 21.59
N TYR A 219 3.79 0.51 20.79
CA TYR A 219 3.74 0.18 19.37
C TYR A 219 4.87 0.87 18.58
N THR A 220 5.15 2.14 18.86
CA THR A 220 6.27 2.87 18.26
C THR A 220 7.59 2.15 18.50
N GLU A 221 7.89 1.76 19.75
CA GLU A 221 9.10 1.01 20.09
C GLU A 221 9.17 -0.35 19.39
N ALA A 222 8.03 -1.02 19.19
CA ALA A 222 7.97 -2.27 18.45
C ALA A 222 8.28 -2.07 16.95
N LEU A 223 7.80 -0.98 16.35
CA LEU A 223 8.10 -0.62 14.96
C LEU A 223 9.57 -0.23 14.76
N GLU A 224 10.18 0.42 15.75
CA GLU A 224 11.60 0.81 15.73
C GLU A 224 12.56 -0.38 15.92
N ALA A 225 12.06 -1.57 16.26
CA ALA A 225 12.91 -2.77 16.32
C ALA A 225 13.45 -3.10 14.92
N PRO A 226 14.77 -3.34 14.76
CA PRO A 226 15.37 -3.58 13.44
C PRO A 226 14.68 -4.71 12.65
N GLU A 227 14.30 -5.79 13.33
CA GLU A 227 13.58 -6.90 12.72
C GLU A 227 12.19 -6.50 12.22
N MET A 228 11.48 -5.61 12.93
CA MET A 228 10.19 -5.08 12.46
C MET A 228 10.37 -4.11 11.30
N GLN A 229 11.40 -3.26 11.32
CA GLN A 229 11.70 -2.38 10.18
C GLN A 229 11.99 -3.19 8.92
N GLU A 230 12.78 -4.27 9.02
CA GLU A 230 13.05 -5.16 7.89
C GLU A 230 11.78 -5.85 7.38
N VAL A 231 10.87 -6.24 8.29
CA VAL A 231 9.54 -6.75 7.90
C VAL A 231 8.76 -5.71 7.12
N TYR A 232 8.65 -4.48 7.60
CA TYR A 232 7.91 -3.41 6.91
C TYR A 232 8.55 -3.02 5.57
N GLU A 233 9.88 -2.98 5.49
CA GLU A 233 10.61 -2.76 4.24
C GLU A 233 10.25 -3.83 3.19
N LEU A 234 10.25 -5.11 3.58
CA LEU A 234 9.86 -6.21 2.71
C LEU A 234 8.38 -6.11 2.30
N MET A 235 7.48 -5.87 3.26
CA MET A 235 6.05 -5.76 2.98
C MET A 235 5.74 -4.60 2.03
N ASN A 236 6.34 -3.43 2.26
CA ASN A 236 6.20 -2.26 1.40
C ASN A 236 6.76 -2.52 0.00
N ALA A 237 7.95 -3.11 -0.12
CA ALA A 237 8.54 -3.45 -1.41
C ALA A 237 7.62 -4.37 -2.24
N ILE A 238 7.01 -5.36 -1.59
CA ILE A 238 6.07 -6.29 -2.24
C ILE A 238 4.80 -5.57 -2.67
N GLN A 239 4.24 -4.72 -1.80
CA GLN A 239 3.08 -3.91 -2.13
C GLN A 239 3.34 -3.04 -3.36
N TYR A 240 4.48 -2.34 -3.41
CA TYR A 240 4.83 -1.47 -4.53
C TYR A 240 5.12 -2.24 -5.82
N GLU A 241 5.75 -3.41 -5.74
CA GLU A 241 5.97 -4.25 -6.93
C GLU A 241 4.65 -4.78 -7.50
N ILE A 242 3.73 -5.23 -6.64
CA ILE A 242 2.38 -5.64 -7.05
C ILE A 242 1.68 -4.44 -7.71
N MET A 243 1.68 -3.28 -7.06
CA MET A 243 1.04 -2.07 -7.59
C MET A 243 1.62 -1.69 -8.96
N ALA A 244 2.95 -1.58 -9.09
CA ALA A 244 3.62 -1.27 -10.35
C ALA A 244 3.20 -2.26 -11.45
N ASN A 245 3.25 -3.55 -11.16
CA ASN A 245 2.88 -4.60 -12.09
C ASN A 245 1.40 -4.49 -12.53
N ARG A 246 0.48 -4.24 -11.59
CA ARG A 246 -0.95 -4.08 -11.90
C ARG A 246 -1.21 -2.85 -12.77
N PHE A 247 -0.53 -1.74 -12.51
CA PHE A 247 -0.64 -0.55 -13.34
C PHE A 247 -0.07 -0.76 -14.75
N GLU A 248 1.05 -1.48 -14.91
CA GLU A 248 1.57 -1.85 -16.24
C GLU A 248 0.57 -2.71 -17.02
N VAL A 249 -0.04 -3.70 -16.37
CA VAL A 249 -1.10 -4.52 -16.97
C VAL A 249 -2.31 -3.66 -17.35
N LEU A 250 -2.73 -2.74 -16.47
CA LEU A 250 -3.81 -1.80 -16.76
C LEU A 250 -3.50 -0.98 -18.01
N ALA A 251 -2.33 -0.36 -18.08
CA ALA A 251 -1.89 0.45 -19.20
C ALA A 251 -1.96 -0.30 -20.55
N ALA A 252 -1.47 -1.55 -20.57
CA ALA A 252 -1.56 -2.39 -21.76
C ALA A 252 -3.02 -2.68 -22.17
N ARG A 253 -3.91 -2.86 -21.19
CA ARG A 253 -5.33 -3.17 -21.42
C ARG A 253 -6.15 -1.94 -21.80
N MET A 254 -5.74 -0.74 -21.40
CA MET A 254 -6.40 0.53 -21.75
C MET A 254 -6.42 0.76 -23.27
N ALA A 255 -5.36 0.36 -23.99
CA ALA A 255 -5.31 0.45 -25.44
C ALA A 255 -6.33 -0.45 -26.16
N GLU A 256 -6.84 -1.48 -25.48
CA GLU A 256 -7.85 -2.40 -26.01
C GLU A 256 -9.28 -1.93 -25.69
N MET A 257 -9.44 -0.97 -24.79
CA MET A 257 -10.73 -0.45 -24.37
C MET A 257 -11.24 0.54 -25.42
N HIS A 258 -12.46 0.32 -25.89
CA HIS A 258 -13.11 1.22 -26.84
C HIS A 258 -14.35 1.79 -26.18
N PRO A 259 -14.59 3.12 -26.21
CA PRO A 259 -15.91 3.65 -25.95
C PRO A 259 -16.81 3.10 -27.05
N GLY A 260 -17.68 2.15 -26.69
CA GLY A 260 -18.39 1.31 -27.65
C GLY A 260 -19.03 2.12 -28.78
N GLU A 261 -18.73 1.75 -30.04
CA GLU A 261 -19.72 1.89 -31.08
C GLU A 261 -20.92 1.04 -30.65
N GLU A 262 -22.05 1.69 -30.37
CA GLU A 262 -23.33 1.00 -30.22
C GLU A 262 -23.56 0.14 -31.47
N LEU A 263 -23.70 -1.18 -31.30
CA LEU A 263 -24.21 -2.09 -32.34
C LEU A 263 -25.67 -1.77 -32.68
#